data_AF-A0A3E3K5N7-F1
#
_entry.id   AF-A0A3E3K5N7-F1
#
_cell.length_a   1.000
_cell.length_b   1.000
_cell.length_c   1.000
_cell.angle_alpha   90.00
_cell.angle_beta   90.00
_cell.angle_gamma   90.00
#
_symmetry.space_group_name_H-M   'P 1'
#
loop_
_entity.id
_entity.type
_entity.pdbx_description
1 polymer ?
#
loop_
_entity_poly.entity_id
_entity_poly.type
_entity_poly.pdbx_seq_one_letter_code
_entity_poly.pdbx_strand_id
1 'polypeptide(L)'
;MENNAVISIEQVIDYIENHLSEKIDLETVSTTVNYSKYHLHRMFTETVGLTIHDYVQRRQLTEAAKLLVFSDKPIIEIAFICGYESQQSFTTAFTAMYKTSPAQYRDKQEFYPLLLQVVIHNKKVNTTLTKNNIRFATIEDIPSWMELLRLVVDGYPVLDETDYLHKLKICIQNKQALVLKDGDLLIGALAFSIPPCCIEFLGIHPQYRKRGIQKFFLDALIEDYYPEQDICITTYRKGDRADTGYRKELQKLGFAERELLIEFGYPTQRFVLTAKCSETNDKRLSSNKTEI
;
A
#
# COMPACT_ATOMS: atom_id res chain seq x y z
N MET A 1 32.40 2.22 -29.73
CA MET A 1 32.12 2.58 -28.32
C MET A 1 30.87 3.42 -28.33
N GLU A 2 29.80 2.89 -27.73
CA GLU A 2 28.61 3.56 -27.16
C GLU A 2 27.46 2.55 -27.17
N ASN A 3 27.40 1.74 -26.12
CA ASN A 3 26.22 1.00 -25.77
C ASN A 3 25.85 1.50 -24.36
N ASN A 4 25.37 2.75 -24.27
CA ASN A 4 24.77 3.27 -23.05
C ASN A 4 23.45 2.53 -22.85
N ALA A 5 23.53 1.31 -22.31
CA ALA A 5 22.37 0.58 -21.86
C ALA A 5 21.71 1.42 -20.76
N VAL A 6 20.58 2.04 -21.09
CA VAL A 6 19.67 2.66 -20.11
C VAL A 6 19.30 1.56 -19.13
N ILE A 7 19.83 1.63 -17.92
CA ILE A 7 19.51 0.64 -16.90
C ILE A 7 18.10 0.90 -16.39
N SER A 8 17.25 -0.11 -16.49
CA SER A 8 15.85 -0.03 -16.05
C SER A 8 15.78 -0.06 -14.53
N ILE A 9 14.72 0.51 -13.95
CA ILE A 9 14.48 0.40 -12.49
C ILE A 9 14.32 -1.06 -12.07
N GLU A 10 13.86 -1.94 -12.96
CA GLU A 10 13.83 -3.38 -12.75
C GLU A 10 15.23 -3.94 -12.44
N GLN A 11 16.24 -3.61 -13.24
CA GLN A 11 17.62 -4.03 -12.99
C GLN A 11 18.20 -3.45 -11.69
N VAL A 12 17.79 -2.24 -11.30
CA VAL A 12 18.16 -1.64 -10.01
C VAL A 12 17.56 -2.44 -8.85
N ILE A 13 16.29 -2.83 -8.96
CA ILE A 13 15.63 -3.68 -7.97
C ILE A 13 16.33 -5.04 -7.88
N ASP A 14 16.61 -5.68 -9.02
CA ASP A 14 17.30 -6.97 -9.04
C ASP A 14 18.68 -6.90 -8.40
N TYR A 15 19.43 -5.82 -8.66
CA TYR A 15 20.71 -5.59 -7.99
C TYR A 15 20.52 -5.48 -6.48
N ILE A 16 19.55 -4.69 -6.01
CA ILE A 16 19.27 -4.52 -4.58
C ILE A 16 18.90 -5.87 -3.94
N GLU A 17 17.99 -6.63 -4.54
CA GLU A 17 17.52 -7.92 -4.00
C GLU A 17 18.66 -8.94 -3.87
N ASN A 18 19.58 -8.98 -4.85
CA ASN A 18 20.75 -9.86 -4.81
C ASN A 18 21.80 -9.46 -3.75
N HIS A 19 21.74 -8.24 -3.23
CA HIS A 19 22.70 -7.70 -2.25
C HIS A 19 22.02 -7.27 -0.93
N LEU A 20 20.81 -7.77 -0.63
CA LEU A 20 20.05 -7.37 0.57
C LEU A 20 20.75 -7.67 1.89
N SER A 21 21.58 -8.70 1.95
CA SER A 21 22.36 -9.05 3.15
C SER A 21 23.60 -8.17 3.35
N GLU A 22 23.96 -7.38 2.35
CA GLU A 22 25.17 -6.56 2.34
C GLU A 22 24.83 -5.09 2.63
N LYS A 23 25.85 -4.32 3.00
CA LYS A 23 25.72 -2.87 3.09
C LYS A 23 25.63 -2.31 1.68
N ILE A 24 24.42 -2.05 1.21
CA ILE A 24 24.20 -1.47 -0.12
C ILE A 24 24.76 -0.06 -0.14
N ASP A 25 25.85 0.12 -0.89
CA ASP A 25 26.40 1.42 -1.19
C ASP A 25 25.75 1.97 -2.46
N LEU A 26 24.94 3.02 -2.28
CA LEU A 26 24.31 3.77 -3.36
C LEU A 26 25.33 4.34 -4.36
N GLU A 27 26.59 4.57 -3.96
CA GLU A 27 27.67 4.90 -4.90
C GLU A 27 27.91 3.77 -5.88
N THR A 28 28.06 2.54 -5.37
CA THR A 28 28.28 1.36 -6.20
C THR A 28 27.12 1.15 -7.15
N VAL A 29 25.87 1.21 -6.67
CA VAL A 29 24.69 1.10 -7.55
C VAL A 29 24.72 2.18 -8.63
N SER A 30 24.89 3.45 -8.25
CA SER A 30 24.86 4.58 -9.18
C SER A 30 25.96 4.50 -10.25
N THR A 31 27.15 4.02 -9.88
CA THR A 31 28.31 3.85 -10.76
C THR A 31 28.10 2.68 -11.72
N THR A 32 27.54 1.56 -11.24
CA THR A 32 27.15 0.42 -12.08
C THR A 32 26.08 0.82 -13.09
N VAL A 33 25.20 1.77 -12.73
CA VAL A 33 24.08 2.18 -13.59
C VAL A 33 24.28 3.43 -14.44
N ASN A 34 25.48 4.03 -14.43
CA ASN A 34 25.80 5.29 -15.15
C ASN A 34 24.82 6.45 -14.87
N TYR A 35 24.16 6.47 -13.71
CA TYR A 35 23.29 7.57 -13.29
C TYR A 35 23.90 8.31 -12.10
N SER A 36 23.65 9.62 -12.00
CA SER A 36 23.92 10.33 -10.75
C SER A 36 23.01 9.78 -9.64
N LYS A 37 23.50 9.77 -8.39
CA LYS A 37 22.72 9.35 -7.22
C LYS A 37 21.35 10.03 -7.13
N TYR A 38 21.31 11.33 -7.43
CA TYR A 38 20.08 12.12 -7.39
C TYR A 38 19.07 11.66 -8.44
N HIS A 39 19.54 11.39 -9.66
CA HIS A 39 18.67 10.89 -10.73
C HIS A 39 18.14 9.50 -10.40
N LEU A 40 19.00 8.59 -9.95
CA LEU A 40 18.63 7.24 -9.54
C LEU A 40 17.60 7.26 -8.41
N HIS A 41 17.85 8.03 -7.34
CA HIS A 41 16.93 8.15 -6.22
C HIS A 41 15.55 8.68 -6.66
N ARG A 42 15.53 9.72 -7.50
CA ARG A 42 14.30 10.30 -8.03
C ARG A 42 13.54 9.29 -8.87
N MET A 43 14.19 8.66 -9.85
CA MET A 43 13.56 7.68 -10.73
C MET A 43 13.02 6.47 -9.96
N PHE A 44 13.80 5.94 -9.00
CA PHE A 44 13.37 4.85 -8.14
C PHE A 44 12.16 5.26 -7.29
N THR A 45 12.21 6.41 -6.63
CA THR A 45 11.09 6.88 -5.78
C THR A 45 9.84 7.18 -6.60
N GLU A 46 9.98 7.71 -7.82
CA GLU A 46 8.86 7.95 -8.73
C GLU A 46 8.22 6.65 -9.22
N THR A 47 9.01 5.58 -9.40
CA THR A 47 8.53 4.30 -9.95
C THR A 47 8.04 3.34 -8.86
N VAL A 48 8.79 3.19 -7.78
CA VAL A 48 8.54 2.25 -6.68
C VAL A 48 7.65 2.90 -5.60
N GLY A 49 7.67 4.22 -5.47
CA GLY A 49 6.92 4.95 -4.43
C GLY A 49 7.61 4.97 -3.06
N LEU A 50 8.80 4.38 -2.93
CA LEU A 50 9.64 4.37 -1.73
C LEU A 50 11.03 4.89 -2.09
N THR A 51 11.73 5.47 -1.10
CA THR A 51 13.16 5.69 -1.26
C THR A 51 13.89 4.35 -1.34
N ILE A 52 15.09 4.33 -1.93
CA ILE A 52 15.91 3.11 -1.98
C ILE A 52 16.22 2.61 -0.56
N HIS A 53 16.53 3.54 0.34
CA HIS A 53 16.80 3.20 1.74
C HIS A 53 15.60 2.52 2.42
N ASP A 54 14.39 3.09 2.27
CA ASP A 54 13.18 2.52 2.87
C ASP A 54 12.81 1.17 2.25
N TYR A 55 13.03 1.02 0.94
CA TYR A 55 12.86 -0.25 0.24
C TYR A 55 13.78 -1.33 0.84
N VAL A 56 15.08 -1.07 0.90
CA VAL A 56 16.09 -2.00 1.45
C VAL A 56 15.75 -2.38 2.88
N GLN A 57 15.48 -1.39 3.74
CA GLN A 57 15.17 -1.63 5.14
C GLN A 57 13.93 -2.53 5.31
N ARG A 58 12.85 -2.27 4.55
CA ARG A 58 11.63 -3.07 4.60
C ARG A 58 11.82 -4.49 4.07
N ARG A 59 12.61 -4.66 3.00
CA ARG A 59 12.96 -5.98 2.47
C ARG A 59 13.81 -6.77 3.47
N GLN A 60 14.85 -6.18 4.05
CA GLN A 60 15.67 -6.79 5.10
C GLN A 60 14.85 -7.22 6.31
N LEU A 61 13.95 -6.35 6.80
CA LEU A 61 13.07 -6.67 7.92
C LEU A 61 12.02 -7.74 7.56
N THR A 62 11.61 -7.84 6.30
CA THR A 62 10.73 -8.91 5.82
C THR A 62 11.45 -10.25 5.81
N GLU A 63 12.69 -10.32 5.31
CA GLU A 63 13.49 -11.55 5.37
C GLU A 63 13.83 -11.94 6.81
N ALA A 64 14.10 -10.96 7.69
CA ALA A 64 14.28 -11.21 9.12
C ALA A 64 13.04 -11.84 9.76
N ALA A 65 11.84 -11.32 9.46
CA ALA A 65 10.59 -11.88 9.95
C ALA A 65 10.35 -13.32 9.49
N LYS A 66 10.71 -13.64 8.24
CA LYS A 66 10.68 -15.04 7.76
C LYS A 66 11.61 -15.92 8.58
N LEU A 67 12.85 -15.49 8.80
CA LEU A 67 13.82 -16.26 9.59
C LEU A 67 13.40 -16.41 11.06
N LEU A 68 12.74 -15.41 11.63
CA LEU A 68 12.24 -15.48 13.01
C LEU A 68 11.14 -16.54 13.17
N VAL A 69 10.29 -16.74 12.16
CA VAL A 69 9.13 -17.65 12.21
C VAL A 69 9.50 -19.06 11.72
N PHE A 70 10.30 -19.16 10.66
CA PHE A 70 10.55 -20.41 9.95
C PHE A 70 11.95 -21.00 10.22
N SER A 71 12.70 -20.48 11.20
CA SER A 71 14.00 -21.03 11.60
C SER A 71 14.29 -20.85 13.08
N ASP A 72 15.23 -21.64 13.61
CA ASP A 72 15.68 -21.56 15.00
C ASP A 72 16.93 -20.69 15.20
N LYS A 73 17.33 -19.91 14.17
CA LYS A 73 18.55 -19.09 14.22
C LYS A 73 18.52 -18.10 15.40
N PRO A 74 19.61 -17.87 16.14
CA PRO A 74 19.66 -16.82 17.16
C PRO A 74 19.32 -15.44 16.59
N ILE A 75 18.62 -14.60 17.36
CA ILE A 75 18.21 -13.25 16.92
C ILE A 75 19.42 -12.41 16.45
N ILE A 76 20.58 -12.57 17.10
CA ILE A 76 21.81 -11.90 16.70
C ILE A 76 22.33 -12.36 15.33
N GLU A 77 22.19 -13.65 15.00
CA GLU A 77 22.58 -14.18 13.69
C GLU A 77 21.65 -13.63 12.60
N ILE A 78 20.34 -13.60 12.87
CA ILE A 78 19.34 -13.01 11.97
C ILE A 78 19.64 -11.52 11.73
N ALA A 79 20.00 -10.77 12.78
CA ALA A 79 20.38 -9.37 12.64
C ALA A 79 21.53 -9.19 11.63
N PHE A 80 22.59 -10.01 11.75
CA PHE A 80 23.73 -9.95 10.83
C PHE A 80 23.38 -10.39 9.41
N ILE A 81 22.60 -11.48 9.25
CA ILE A 81 22.13 -11.95 7.93
C ILE A 81 21.34 -10.85 7.22
N CYS A 82 20.56 -10.07 7.96
CA CYS A 82 19.74 -8.99 7.42
C CYS A 82 20.47 -7.64 7.37
N GLY A 83 21.81 -7.61 7.43
CA GLY A 83 22.63 -6.43 7.20
C GLY A 83 22.74 -5.46 8.39
N TYR A 84 22.34 -5.85 9.60
CA TYR A 84 22.48 -5.01 10.80
C TYR A 84 23.80 -5.27 11.52
N GLU A 85 24.50 -4.21 11.89
CA GLU A 85 25.79 -4.29 12.61
C GLU A 85 25.65 -4.72 14.09
N SER A 86 24.43 -4.76 14.64
CA SER A 86 24.19 -5.20 16.02
C SER A 86 22.76 -5.70 16.23
N GLN A 87 22.55 -6.57 17.22
CA GLN A 87 21.21 -6.98 17.65
C GLN A 87 20.37 -5.79 18.17
N GLN A 88 21.00 -4.78 18.78
CA GLN A 88 20.28 -3.63 19.35
C GLN A 88 19.69 -2.75 18.24
N SER A 89 20.46 -2.45 17.20
CA SER A 89 19.98 -1.67 16.05
C SER A 89 18.88 -2.43 15.30
N PHE A 90 19.05 -3.74 15.10
CA PHE A 90 18.01 -4.60 14.54
C PHE A 90 16.73 -4.59 15.38
N THR A 91 16.82 -4.83 16.68
CA THR A 91 15.66 -4.88 17.58
C THR A 91 14.90 -3.55 17.57
N THR A 92 15.62 -2.43 17.54
CA THR A 92 15.02 -1.09 17.47
C THR A 92 14.28 -0.88 16.15
N ALA A 93 14.89 -1.21 15.01
CA ALA A 93 14.28 -1.07 13.70
C ALA A 93 13.08 -2.02 13.53
N PHE A 94 13.24 -3.29 13.92
CA PHE A 94 12.20 -4.32 13.85
C PHE A 94 11.00 -3.93 14.70
N THR A 95 11.22 -3.54 15.97
CA THR A 95 10.13 -3.12 16.87
C THR A 95 9.44 -1.86 16.37
N ALA A 96 10.19 -0.92 15.77
CA ALA A 96 9.59 0.29 15.23
C ALA A 96 8.65 0.01 14.05
N MET A 97 8.91 -1.03 13.25
CA MET A 97 8.08 -1.39 12.09
C MET A 97 6.98 -2.41 12.44
N TYR A 98 7.32 -3.51 13.12
CA TYR A 98 6.37 -4.58 13.48
C TYR A 98 5.61 -4.33 14.78
N LYS A 99 5.97 -3.29 15.55
CA LYS A 99 5.36 -2.93 16.86
C LYS A 99 5.47 -4.01 17.94
N THR A 100 6.32 -5.00 17.72
CA THR A 100 6.63 -6.08 18.66
C THR A 100 8.11 -6.40 18.58
N SER A 101 8.70 -6.89 19.68
CA SER A 101 10.09 -7.31 19.67
C SER A 101 10.32 -8.55 18.80
N PRO A 102 11.54 -8.79 18.28
CA PRO A 102 11.85 -10.00 17.49
C PRO A 102 11.55 -11.30 18.24
N ALA A 103 11.81 -11.35 19.56
CA ALA A 103 11.52 -12.53 20.39
C ALA A 103 10.00 -12.80 20.46
N GLN A 104 9.21 -11.78 20.79
CA GLN A 104 7.75 -11.89 20.81
C GLN A 104 7.17 -12.22 19.42
N TYR A 105 7.78 -11.71 18.35
CA TYR A 105 7.35 -12.03 16.98
C TYR A 105 7.58 -13.51 16.65
N ARG A 106 8.74 -14.06 17.04
CA ARG A 106 9.02 -15.50 16.93
C ARG A 106 8.02 -16.34 17.68
N ASP A 107 7.72 -15.98 18.93
CA ASP A 107 6.80 -16.75 19.78
C ASP A 107 5.37 -16.81 19.21
N LYS A 108 4.95 -15.77 18.48
CA LYS A 108 3.64 -15.74 17.80
C LYS A 108 3.56 -16.66 16.58
N GLN A 109 4.67 -16.93 15.91
CA GLN A 109 4.75 -17.72 14.67
C GLN A 109 3.84 -17.22 13.52
N GLU A 110 3.47 -15.94 13.52
CA GLU A 110 2.61 -15.32 12.51
C GLU A 110 3.45 -14.46 11.56
N PHE A 111 3.92 -15.05 10.46
CA PHE A 111 4.66 -14.31 9.44
C PHE A 111 3.76 -13.41 8.61
N TYR A 112 4.16 -12.15 8.44
CA TYR A 112 3.61 -11.25 7.43
C TYR A 112 4.69 -10.31 6.89
N PRO A 113 4.71 -10.00 5.58
CA PRO A 113 5.74 -9.15 4.99
C PRO A 113 5.45 -7.66 5.19
N LEU A 114 6.49 -6.86 5.45
CA LEU A 114 6.40 -5.40 5.36
C LEU A 114 6.47 -4.90 3.92
N LEU A 115 7.16 -5.66 3.05
CA LEU A 115 7.29 -5.39 1.63
C LEU A 115 7.77 -6.66 0.93
N LEU A 116 7.07 -7.07 -0.13
CA LEU A 116 7.56 -8.08 -1.06
C LEU A 116 8.42 -7.43 -2.15
N GLN A 117 9.23 -8.23 -2.83
CA GLN A 117 10.01 -7.76 -3.97
C GLN A 117 9.08 -7.08 -4.98
N VAL A 118 9.40 -5.85 -5.36
CA VAL A 118 8.60 -5.11 -6.33
C VAL A 118 8.95 -5.60 -7.73
N VAL A 119 7.97 -6.13 -8.45
CA VAL A 119 8.14 -6.56 -9.83
C VAL A 119 7.56 -5.49 -10.76
N ILE A 120 8.41 -4.93 -11.62
CA ILE A 120 8.00 -3.87 -12.55
C ILE A 120 7.95 -4.46 -13.95
N HIS A 121 6.83 -4.25 -14.65
CA HIS A 121 6.69 -4.70 -16.03
C HIS A 121 6.93 -3.52 -16.99
N ASN A 122 7.77 -3.71 -18.01
CA ASN A 122 8.08 -2.70 -19.05
C ASN A 122 6.91 -2.47 -20.04
N LYS A 123 5.67 -2.34 -19.56
CA LYS A 123 4.52 -1.98 -20.40
C LYS A 123 4.40 -0.46 -20.54
N LYS A 124 4.27 0.01 -21.78
CA LYS A 124 3.83 1.38 -22.07
C LYS A 124 2.39 1.54 -21.57
N VAL A 125 2.15 2.53 -20.71
CA VAL A 125 0.82 2.92 -20.28
C VAL A 125 0.11 3.56 -21.47
N ASN A 126 -0.94 2.91 -21.97
CA ASN A 126 -1.48 3.22 -23.30
C ASN A 126 -2.84 3.92 -23.28
N THR A 127 -3.48 4.10 -22.11
CA THR A 127 -4.88 4.53 -22.07
C THR A 127 -5.13 5.79 -21.24
N THR A 128 -6.01 6.66 -21.73
CA THR A 128 -6.63 7.74 -20.95
C THR A 128 -7.63 7.14 -19.97
N LEU A 129 -7.18 6.92 -18.73
CA LEU A 129 -7.99 6.31 -17.66
C LEU A 129 -8.88 7.34 -16.97
N THR A 130 -10.11 6.94 -16.63
CA THR A 130 -11.08 7.77 -15.90
C THR A 130 -11.85 6.93 -14.87
N LYS A 131 -12.60 7.58 -13.98
CA LYS A 131 -13.47 6.89 -13.01
C LYS A 131 -14.50 5.97 -13.68
N ASN A 132 -14.94 6.30 -14.90
CA ASN A 132 -15.97 5.53 -15.63
C ASN A 132 -15.48 4.14 -16.06
N ASN A 133 -14.17 3.89 -15.97
CA ASN A 133 -13.58 2.58 -16.24
C ASN A 133 -13.61 1.66 -15.01
N ILE A 134 -14.06 2.16 -13.85
CA ILE A 134 -14.18 1.39 -12.60
C ILE A 134 -15.47 0.55 -12.65
N ARG A 135 -15.34 -0.74 -12.30
CA ARG A 135 -16.47 -1.67 -12.20
C ARG A 135 -16.36 -2.53 -10.95
N PHE A 136 -17.45 -3.18 -10.58
CA PHE A 136 -17.38 -4.28 -9.62
C PHE A 136 -16.44 -5.38 -10.10
N ALA A 137 -15.66 -5.91 -9.17
CA ALA A 137 -14.80 -7.06 -9.35
C ALA A 137 -15.63 -8.32 -9.60
N THR A 138 -15.09 -9.24 -10.38
CA THR A 138 -15.63 -10.59 -10.57
C THR A 138 -14.65 -11.63 -10.04
N ILE A 139 -15.08 -12.89 -9.95
CA ILE A 139 -14.21 -14.00 -9.52
C ILE A 139 -13.00 -14.15 -10.46
N GLU A 140 -13.13 -13.77 -11.74
CA GLU A 140 -12.05 -13.80 -12.73
C GLU A 140 -10.96 -12.75 -12.45
N ASP A 141 -11.25 -11.69 -11.67
CA ASP A 141 -10.26 -10.68 -11.32
C ASP A 141 -9.35 -11.12 -10.16
N ILE A 142 -9.74 -12.16 -9.41
CA ILE A 142 -9.03 -12.61 -8.20
C ILE A 142 -7.53 -12.84 -8.46
N PRO A 143 -7.07 -13.56 -9.51
CA PRO A 143 -5.64 -13.78 -9.72
C PRO A 143 -4.88 -12.46 -9.84
N SER A 144 -5.36 -11.54 -10.68
CA SER A 144 -4.76 -10.21 -10.86
C SER A 144 -4.89 -9.30 -9.64
N TRP A 145 -5.93 -9.49 -8.83
CA TRP A 145 -6.09 -8.80 -7.55
C TRP A 145 -5.04 -9.25 -6.56
N MET A 146 -4.83 -10.57 -6.41
CA MET A 146 -3.83 -11.12 -5.50
C MET A 146 -2.40 -10.74 -5.93
N GLU A 147 -2.16 -10.64 -7.24
CA GLU A 147 -0.91 -10.06 -7.75
C GLU A 147 -0.74 -8.61 -7.33
N LEU A 148 -1.76 -7.76 -7.54
CA LEU A 148 -1.72 -6.37 -7.09
C LEU A 148 -1.52 -6.26 -5.59
N LEU A 149 -2.26 -7.06 -4.79
CA LEU A 149 -2.15 -7.12 -3.34
C LEU A 149 -0.68 -7.29 -2.94
N ARG A 150 0.01 -8.31 -3.48
CA ARG A 150 1.43 -8.58 -3.22
C ARG A 150 2.36 -7.41 -3.57
N LEU A 151 2.03 -6.63 -4.62
CA LEU A 151 2.79 -5.44 -5.02
C LEU A 151 2.56 -4.22 -4.11
N VAL A 152 1.44 -4.18 -3.40
CA VAL A 152 1.07 -3.03 -2.56
C VAL A 152 1.10 -3.31 -1.06
N VAL A 153 1.38 -4.55 -0.64
CA VAL A 153 1.58 -4.86 0.79
C VAL A 153 2.75 -4.04 1.32
N ASP A 154 2.45 -3.19 2.30
CA ASP A 154 3.38 -2.19 2.79
C ASP A 154 3.34 -2.03 4.31
N GLY A 155 3.11 -3.13 5.03
CA GLY A 155 3.26 -3.18 6.48
C GLY A 155 1.97 -3.12 7.29
N TYR A 156 0.82 -3.40 6.68
CA TYR A 156 -0.35 -3.79 7.45
C TYR A 156 -0.13 -5.18 8.07
N PRO A 157 -0.42 -5.36 9.38
CA PRO A 157 -0.21 -6.64 10.05
C PRO A 157 -1.10 -7.74 9.49
N VAL A 158 -0.60 -8.98 9.53
CA VAL A 158 -1.41 -10.19 9.41
C VAL A 158 -2.10 -10.31 8.04
N LEU A 159 -1.34 -10.18 6.94
CA LEU A 159 -1.85 -10.65 5.65
C LEU A 159 -1.74 -12.17 5.56
N ASP A 160 -2.77 -12.87 6.03
CA ASP A 160 -3.01 -14.25 5.63
C ASP A 160 -3.70 -14.25 4.26
N GLU A 161 -2.97 -14.66 3.21
CA GLU A 161 -3.52 -14.68 1.84
C GLU A 161 -4.73 -15.62 1.71
N THR A 162 -4.82 -16.68 2.51
CA THR A 162 -5.92 -17.65 2.46
C THR A 162 -7.19 -17.06 3.08
N ASP A 163 -7.07 -16.45 4.25
CA ASP A 163 -8.18 -15.73 4.89
C ASP A 163 -8.60 -14.52 4.06
N TYR A 164 -7.64 -13.74 3.55
CA TYR A 164 -7.90 -12.62 2.66
C TYR A 164 -8.64 -13.07 1.40
N LEU A 165 -8.24 -14.18 0.77
CA LEU A 165 -8.91 -14.72 -0.40
C LEU A 165 -10.37 -15.11 -0.12
N HIS A 166 -10.65 -15.68 1.06
CA HIS A 166 -12.03 -15.98 1.46
C HIS A 166 -12.86 -14.70 1.63
N LYS A 167 -12.33 -13.71 2.34
CA LYS A 167 -12.97 -12.40 2.51
C LYS A 167 -13.21 -11.71 1.17
N LEU A 168 -12.22 -11.72 0.28
CA LEU A 168 -12.34 -11.12 -1.06
C LEU A 168 -13.48 -11.76 -1.87
N LYS A 169 -13.62 -13.10 -1.84
CA LYS A 169 -14.73 -13.79 -2.52
C LYS A 169 -16.09 -13.34 -2.00
N ILE A 170 -16.22 -13.15 -0.68
CA ILE A 170 -17.45 -12.64 -0.05
C ILE A 170 -17.70 -11.19 -0.48
N CYS A 171 -16.69 -10.33 -0.46
CA CYS A 171 -16.82 -8.95 -0.92
C CYS A 171 -17.24 -8.88 -2.40
N ILE A 172 -16.68 -9.73 -3.27
CA ILE A 172 -17.09 -9.82 -4.68
C ILE A 172 -18.58 -10.21 -4.79
N GLN A 173 -19.01 -11.24 -4.06
CA GLN A 173 -20.41 -11.68 -4.06
C GLN A 173 -21.37 -10.58 -3.58
N ASN A 174 -20.95 -9.79 -2.60
CA ASN A 174 -21.75 -8.71 -2.01
C ASN A 174 -21.66 -7.39 -2.79
N LYS A 175 -20.99 -7.34 -3.96
CA LYS A 175 -20.72 -6.08 -4.69
C LYS A 175 -20.04 -5.03 -3.82
N GLN A 176 -18.98 -5.48 -3.15
CA GLN A 176 -18.17 -4.74 -2.18
C GLN A 176 -16.69 -4.67 -2.57
N ALA A 177 -16.40 -4.93 -3.85
CA ALA A 177 -15.07 -4.91 -4.43
C ALA A 177 -15.12 -4.23 -5.81
N LEU A 178 -14.28 -3.23 -6.03
CA LEU A 178 -14.15 -2.47 -7.27
C LEU A 178 -12.75 -2.68 -7.87
N VAL A 179 -12.65 -2.67 -9.19
CA VAL A 179 -11.39 -2.79 -9.93
C VAL A 179 -11.30 -1.75 -11.04
N LEU A 180 -10.05 -1.40 -11.37
CA LEU A 180 -9.68 -0.61 -12.53
C LEU A 180 -8.55 -1.34 -13.27
N LYS A 181 -8.70 -1.49 -14.59
CA LYS A 181 -7.69 -2.14 -15.46
C LYS A 181 -7.20 -1.19 -16.55
N ASP A 182 -5.94 -1.36 -16.97
CA ASP A 182 -5.40 -0.84 -18.23
C ASP A 182 -5.02 -2.01 -19.14
N GLY A 183 -5.83 -2.27 -20.16
CA GLY A 183 -5.81 -3.55 -20.88
C GLY A 183 -6.09 -4.72 -19.94
N ASP A 184 -5.21 -5.73 -19.95
CA ASP A 184 -5.31 -6.90 -19.06
C ASP A 184 -4.72 -6.66 -17.67
N LEU A 185 -3.98 -5.56 -17.47
CA LEU A 185 -3.31 -5.28 -16.20
C LEU A 185 -4.31 -4.67 -15.20
N LEU A 186 -4.42 -5.27 -14.02
CA LEU A 186 -5.17 -4.69 -12.91
C LEU A 186 -4.32 -3.62 -12.23
N ILE A 187 -4.72 -2.35 -12.40
CA ILE A 187 -3.92 -1.19 -11.96
C ILE A 187 -4.40 -0.62 -10.63
N GLY A 188 -5.63 -0.94 -10.23
CA GLY A 188 -6.15 -0.57 -8.93
C GLY A 188 -7.32 -1.44 -8.51
N ALA A 189 -7.47 -1.58 -7.20
CA ALA A 189 -8.55 -2.34 -6.58
C ALA A 189 -8.95 -1.70 -5.25
N LEU A 190 -10.24 -1.74 -4.93
CA LEU A 190 -10.79 -1.24 -3.69
C LEU A 190 -11.79 -2.25 -3.13
N ALA A 191 -11.60 -2.73 -1.90
CA ALA A 191 -12.61 -3.48 -1.16
C ALA A 191 -13.14 -2.64 0.01
N PHE A 192 -14.44 -2.75 0.30
CA PHE A 192 -15.10 -1.97 1.33
C PHE A 192 -16.24 -2.74 2.01
N SER A 193 -16.53 -2.39 3.26
CA SER A 193 -17.64 -2.94 4.05
C SER A 193 -18.78 -1.92 4.17
N ILE A 194 -20.00 -2.38 4.49
CA ILE A 194 -21.21 -1.55 4.74
C ILE A 194 -22.10 -2.25 5.78
N PRO A 195 -22.74 -1.55 6.75
CA PRO A 195 -22.58 -0.14 7.15
C PRO A 195 -21.74 0.03 8.43
N PRO A 196 -20.89 1.08 8.56
CA PRO A 196 -20.69 2.20 7.61
C PRO A 196 -19.83 1.82 6.40
N CYS A 197 -19.79 2.67 5.36
CA CYS A 197 -18.88 2.51 4.23
C CYS A 197 -17.42 2.65 4.71
N CYS A 198 -16.71 1.54 4.88
CA CYS A 198 -15.30 1.56 5.26
C CYS A 198 -14.44 0.86 4.22
N ILE A 199 -13.39 1.54 3.75
CA ILE A 199 -12.40 0.96 2.87
C ILE A 199 -11.55 -0.01 3.69
N GLU A 200 -11.66 -1.30 3.36
CA GLU A 200 -10.88 -2.38 3.95
C GLU A 200 -9.57 -2.60 3.19
N PHE A 201 -9.55 -2.24 1.90
CA PHE A 201 -8.36 -2.32 1.05
C PHE A 201 -8.44 -1.28 -0.07
N LEU A 202 -7.34 -0.57 -0.33
CA LEU A 202 -7.16 0.27 -1.51
C LEU A 202 -5.74 0.07 -2.04
N GLY A 203 -5.62 -0.73 -3.09
CA GLY A 203 -4.37 -1.02 -3.77
C GLY A 203 -4.25 -0.27 -5.08
N ILE A 204 -3.10 0.35 -5.34
CA ILE A 204 -2.78 0.95 -6.65
C ILE A 204 -1.40 0.48 -7.08
N HIS A 205 -1.34 -0.02 -8.31
CA HIS A 205 -0.14 -0.54 -8.90
C HIS A 205 0.97 0.51 -8.87
N PRO A 206 2.22 0.18 -8.45
CA PRO A 206 3.30 1.15 -8.24
C PRO A 206 3.51 2.12 -9.41
N GLN A 207 3.53 1.61 -10.65
CA GLN A 207 3.69 2.43 -11.87
C GLN A 207 2.56 3.46 -12.15
N TYR A 208 1.41 3.29 -11.51
CA TYR A 208 0.25 4.17 -11.66
C TYR A 208 0.04 5.09 -10.44
N ARG A 209 0.90 4.98 -9.42
CA ARG A 209 0.91 5.94 -8.31
C ARG A 209 1.12 7.35 -8.85
N LYS A 210 0.53 8.34 -8.17
CA LYS A 210 0.51 9.77 -8.57
C LYS A 210 -0.29 10.12 -9.83
N ARG A 211 -1.08 9.19 -10.38
CA ARG A 211 -2.02 9.48 -11.49
C ARG A 211 -3.45 9.83 -11.03
N GLY A 212 -3.65 10.01 -9.72
CA GLY A 212 -4.96 10.35 -9.16
C GLY A 212 -5.95 9.18 -9.09
N ILE A 213 -5.50 7.93 -9.28
CA ILE A 213 -6.37 6.75 -9.25
C ILE A 213 -7.09 6.59 -7.90
N GLN A 214 -6.43 6.94 -6.79
CA GLN A 214 -7.08 6.97 -5.47
C GLN A 214 -8.36 7.80 -5.50
N LYS A 215 -8.26 8.99 -6.11
CA LYS A 215 -9.39 9.91 -6.24
C LYS A 215 -10.47 9.34 -7.14
N PHE A 216 -10.13 8.65 -8.23
CA PHE A 216 -11.13 8.01 -9.10
C PHE A 216 -11.97 6.98 -8.35
N PHE A 217 -11.35 6.15 -7.49
CA PHE A 217 -12.10 5.18 -6.68
C PHE A 217 -13.02 5.86 -5.65
N LEU A 218 -12.54 6.92 -5.00
CA LEU A 218 -13.35 7.68 -4.04
C LEU A 218 -14.52 8.39 -4.71
N ASP A 219 -14.27 9.08 -5.82
CA ASP A 219 -15.30 9.77 -6.60
C ASP A 219 -16.32 8.76 -7.11
N ALA A 220 -15.89 7.58 -7.59
CA ALA A 220 -16.81 6.51 -7.99
C ALA A 220 -17.66 5.98 -6.82
N LEU A 221 -17.06 5.75 -5.64
CA LEU A 221 -17.80 5.32 -4.46
C LEU A 221 -18.88 6.33 -4.05
N ILE A 222 -18.53 7.62 -4.02
CA ILE A 222 -19.43 8.70 -3.57
C ILE A 222 -20.50 9.01 -4.63
N GLU A 223 -20.16 8.99 -5.92
CA GLU A 223 -21.06 9.48 -6.96
C GLU A 223 -21.91 8.35 -7.56
N ASP A 224 -21.34 7.15 -7.72
CA ASP A 224 -21.93 6.11 -8.57
C ASP A 224 -22.44 4.90 -7.77
N TYR A 225 -21.81 4.56 -6.64
CA TYR A 225 -22.11 3.32 -5.90
C TYR A 225 -22.83 3.53 -4.56
N TYR A 226 -22.36 4.47 -3.73
CA TYR A 226 -22.89 4.71 -2.37
C TYR A 226 -22.95 6.22 -2.07
N PRO A 227 -23.88 6.95 -2.75
CA PRO A 227 -24.05 8.36 -2.50
C PRO A 227 -24.51 8.65 -1.08
N GLU A 228 -24.13 9.83 -0.58
CA GLU A 228 -24.53 10.37 0.73
C GLU A 228 -24.02 9.58 1.95
N GLN A 229 -23.09 8.63 1.77
CA GLN A 229 -22.41 7.95 2.88
C GLN A 229 -21.02 8.50 3.15
N ASP A 230 -20.73 8.72 4.43
CA ASP A 230 -19.37 8.94 4.90
C ASP A 230 -18.50 7.73 4.58
N ILE A 231 -17.29 7.98 4.08
CA ILE A 231 -16.30 6.94 3.80
C ILE A 231 -15.27 6.96 4.92
N CYS A 232 -15.11 5.83 5.61
CA CYS A 232 -13.99 5.64 6.53
C CYS A 232 -12.86 4.81 5.93
N ILE A 233 -11.67 5.01 6.45
CA ILE A 233 -10.50 4.17 6.23
C ILE A 233 -9.64 4.23 7.50
N THR A 234 -8.97 3.14 7.85
CA THR A 234 -7.96 3.14 8.90
C THR A 234 -6.57 3.21 8.32
N THR A 235 -5.70 3.98 8.96
CA THR A 235 -4.31 4.14 8.53
C THR A 235 -3.41 4.31 9.75
N TYR A 236 -2.11 4.43 9.53
CA TYR A 236 -1.09 4.63 10.55
C TYR A 236 -1.38 5.85 11.43
N ARG A 237 -0.88 5.86 12.68
CA ARG A 237 -0.93 7.05 13.55
C ARG A 237 0.09 8.12 13.11
N LYS A 238 -0.11 9.36 13.56
CA LYS A 238 0.83 10.45 13.31
C LYS A 238 2.22 10.10 13.85
N GLY A 239 3.25 10.21 12.99
CA GLY A 239 4.64 9.92 13.35
C GLY A 239 5.01 8.43 13.34
N ASP A 240 4.12 7.55 12.86
CA ASP A 240 4.47 6.15 12.66
C ASP A 240 5.53 6.02 11.55
N ARG A 241 6.59 5.25 11.79
CA ARG A 241 7.66 4.99 10.82
C ARG A 241 7.21 4.14 9.63
N ALA A 242 6.14 3.36 9.80
CA ALA A 242 5.56 2.59 8.70
C ALA A 242 4.75 3.48 7.73
N ASP A 243 4.38 4.71 8.11
CA ASP A 243 3.70 5.64 7.22
C ASP A 243 4.67 6.26 6.20
N THR A 244 4.52 5.88 4.93
CA THR A 244 5.32 6.39 3.81
C THR A 244 4.71 7.63 3.15
N GLY A 245 3.62 8.16 3.74
CA GLY A 245 2.91 9.34 3.24
C GLY A 245 1.41 9.14 3.07
N TYR A 246 0.87 7.97 3.40
CA TYR A 246 -0.56 7.65 3.29
C TYR A 246 -1.43 8.64 4.02
N ARG A 247 -1.07 8.99 5.26
CA ARG A 247 -1.85 9.98 6.02
C ARG A 247 -1.95 11.31 5.28
N LYS A 248 -0.84 11.77 4.73
CA LYS A 248 -0.77 13.04 3.98
C LYS A 248 -1.55 12.95 2.68
N GLU A 249 -1.55 11.81 2.00
CA GLU A 249 -2.36 11.57 0.80
C GLU A 249 -3.86 11.58 1.12
N LEU A 250 -4.29 10.86 2.16
CA LEU A 250 -5.67 10.85 2.62
C LEU A 250 -6.15 12.25 3.02
N GLN A 251 -5.33 13.03 3.74
CA GLN A 251 -5.64 14.42 4.08
C GLN A 251 -5.84 15.30 2.83
N LYS A 252 -5.00 15.14 1.81
CA LYS A 252 -5.15 15.86 0.52
C LYS A 252 -6.43 15.47 -0.21
N LEU A 253 -6.91 14.24 -0.01
CA LEU A 253 -8.18 13.76 -0.56
C LEU A 253 -9.40 14.21 0.26
N GLY A 254 -9.19 14.95 1.35
CA GLY A 254 -10.25 15.52 2.18
C GLY A 254 -10.64 14.68 3.39
N PHE A 255 -9.95 13.57 3.65
CA PHE A 255 -10.17 12.81 4.88
C PHE A 255 -9.69 13.59 6.10
N ALA A 256 -10.49 13.56 7.15
CA ALA A 256 -10.16 14.14 8.43
C ALA A 256 -9.88 13.05 9.48
N GLU A 257 -8.93 13.33 10.35
CA GLU A 257 -8.58 12.48 11.50
C GLU A 257 -9.78 12.29 12.44
N ARG A 258 -9.92 11.07 12.96
CA ARG A 258 -10.91 10.69 13.98
C ARG A 258 -10.24 9.87 15.09
N GLU A 259 -10.96 8.92 15.69
CA GLU A 259 -10.51 8.17 16.85
C GLU A 259 -9.27 7.31 16.58
N LEU A 260 -8.49 7.09 17.65
CA LEU A 260 -7.37 6.16 17.66
C LEU A 260 -7.89 4.75 17.89
N LEU A 261 -7.37 3.79 17.13
CA LEU A 261 -7.81 2.40 17.13
C LEU A 261 -6.62 1.45 17.32
N ILE A 262 -6.94 0.18 17.55
CA ILE A 262 -5.99 -0.95 17.45
C ILE A 262 -6.63 -1.98 16.55
N GLU A 263 -6.01 -2.25 15.41
CA GLU A 263 -6.49 -3.25 14.44
C GLU A 263 -5.41 -4.30 14.24
N PHE A 264 -5.77 -5.58 14.37
CA PHE A 264 -4.83 -6.71 14.31
C PHE A 264 -3.61 -6.53 15.24
N GLY A 265 -3.83 -5.93 16.41
CA GLY A 265 -2.78 -5.64 17.39
C GLY A 265 -1.88 -4.44 17.04
N TYR A 266 -2.17 -3.72 15.96
CA TYR A 266 -1.38 -2.58 15.50
C TYR A 266 -2.08 -1.24 15.77
N PRO A 267 -1.36 -0.22 16.28
CA PRO A 267 -1.92 1.10 16.56
C PRO A 267 -2.25 1.86 15.27
N THR A 268 -3.53 2.08 15.02
CA THR A 268 -4.04 2.80 13.84
C THR A 268 -4.84 4.04 14.26
N GLN A 269 -5.28 4.81 13.27
CA GLN A 269 -6.18 5.95 13.43
C GLN A 269 -7.23 5.92 12.31
N ARG A 270 -8.50 6.14 12.68
CA ARG A 270 -9.58 6.29 11.71
C ARG A 270 -9.51 7.63 11.01
N PHE A 271 -9.73 7.61 9.72
CA PHE A 271 -9.88 8.76 8.85
C PHE A 271 -11.27 8.70 8.23
N VAL A 272 -11.98 9.84 8.16
CA VAL A 272 -13.33 9.93 7.59
C VAL A 272 -13.40 11.05 6.55
N LEU A 273 -13.91 10.72 5.38
CA LEU A 273 -14.32 11.64 4.34
C LEU A 273 -15.84 11.79 4.41
N THR A 274 -16.30 12.97 4.80
CA THR A 274 -17.73 13.24 4.96
C THR A 274 -18.40 13.46 3.61
N ALA A 275 -19.52 12.79 3.37
CA ALA A 275 -20.30 13.02 2.16
C ALA A 275 -20.88 14.43 2.17
N LYS A 276 -20.85 15.11 1.03
CA LYS A 276 -21.59 16.37 0.89
C LYS A 276 -23.07 16.04 0.88
N CYS A 277 -23.78 16.38 1.96
CA CYS A 277 -25.23 16.31 2.01
C CYS A 277 -25.77 17.22 0.89
N SER A 278 -26.66 16.71 0.04
CA SER A 278 -27.26 17.48 -1.03
C SER A 278 -28.19 18.55 -0.42
N GLU A 279 -27.68 19.77 -0.23
CA GLU A 279 -28.51 20.94 0.12
C GLU A 279 -29.39 21.35 -1.07
N THR A 280 -30.39 20.53 -1.43
CA THR A 280 -31.30 20.87 -2.53
C THR A 280 -32.75 20.44 -2.34
N ASN A 281 -33.21 20.15 -1.12
CA ASN A 281 -34.65 19.91 -0.88
C ASN A 281 -35.33 20.75 0.20
N ASP A 282 -34.63 21.64 0.92
CA ASP A 282 -35.26 22.41 2.02
C ASP A 282 -35.82 23.79 1.62
N LYS A 283 -35.86 24.11 0.32
CA LYS A 283 -36.51 25.35 -0.19
C LYS A 283 -37.91 25.15 -0.76
N ARG A 284 -38.49 23.93 -0.69
CA ARG A 284 -39.87 23.67 -1.15
C ARG A 284 -40.93 23.65 -0.05
N LEU A 285 -40.56 23.73 1.23
CA LEU A 285 -41.54 23.80 2.34
C LEU A 285 -41.81 25.21 2.89
N SER A 286 -41.11 26.25 2.43
CA SER A 286 -41.36 27.64 2.89
C SER A 286 -42.28 28.48 2.01
N SER A 287 -42.82 27.93 0.90
CA SER A 287 -43.61 28.72 -0.07
C SER A 287 -45.13 28.51 -0.03
N ASN A 288 -45.65 27.60 0.82
CA ASN A 288 -47.10 27.36 0.93
C ASN A 288 -47.69 27.86 2.27
N LYS A 289 -47.36 29.09 2.65
CA LYS A 289 -48.13 29.86 3.63
C LYS A 289 -48.29 31.29 3.17
N THR A 290 -49.20 31.54 2.23
CA THR A 290 -50.03 32.76 2.18
C THR A 290 -51.19 32.50 1.22
N GLU A 291 -52.29 31.95 1.73
CA GLU A 291 -53.64 32.26 1.24
C GLU A 291 -54.16 33.39 2.14
N ILE A 292 -54.41 34.58 1.60
CA ILE A 292 -55.62 35.41 1.74
C ILE A 292 -55.71 36.28 0.48
#